data_AF-A0A183TEQ7-F1
#
_entry.id   AF-A0A183TEQ7-F1
#
_cell.length_a   1.000
_cell.length_b   1.000
_cell.length_c   1.000
_cell.angle_alpha   90.00
_cell.angle_beta   90.00
_cell.angle_gamma   90.00
#
_symmetry.space_group_name_H-M   'P 1'
#
loop_
_entity.id
_entity.type
_entity.pdbx_description
1 polymer ?
#
loop_
_entity_poly.entity_id
_entity_poly.type
_entity_poly.pdbx_seq_one_letter_code
_entity_poly.pdbx_strand_id
1 'polypeptide(L)'
;KFQEAGLNALGAGWNVAQGHEQYEGQGSPDFKDVTIVHLYKRKAKQQLCGNHRGISLLNIAGKIFARILLNRLIGHLEQGLLPESQCGFRRHRGTTDMTVAARQLQEKCQEMRTRLYTTFVDLTKVVYS
;
A
#
# COMPACT_ATOMS: atom_id res chain seq x y z
N LYS A 1 -35.49 39.55 47.61
CA LYS A 1 -34.05 39.61 47.97
C LYS A 1 -33.65 38.17 48.29
N PHE A 2 -33.04 37.48 47.32
CA PHE A 2 -31.60 37.19 47.31
C PHE A 2 -31.29 36.00 48.23
N GLN A 3 -30.63 34.90 47.85
CA GLN A 3 -29.91 34.56 46.64
C GLN A 3 -29.58 33.04 46.69
N GLU A 4 -29.34 32.49 45.50
CA GLU A 4 -28.67 31.24 45.13
C GLU A 4 -27.89 30.45 46.19
N ALA A 5 -28.08 29.13 46.18
CA ALA A 5 -27.03 28.10 46.17
C ALA A 5 -27.75 26.75 46.06
N GLY A 6 -28.02 26.23 44.87
CA GLY A 6 -27.05 25.51 44.05
C GLY A 6 -27.86 24.33 43.49
N LEU A 7 -28.18 24.33 42.20
CA LEU A 7 -27.47 23.49 41.23
C LEU A 7 -27.01 22.18 41.90
N ASN A 8 -27.80 21.11 41.73
CA ASN A 8 -27.39 19.70 41.58
C ASN A 8 -28.60 18.76 41.76
N ALA A 9 -29.63 18.91 40.91
CA ALA A 9 -30.78 18.00 40.86
C ALA A 9 -30.81 17.13 39.57
N LEU A 10 -29.65 16.91 38.94
CA LEU A 10 -29.51 16.13 37.70
C LEU A 10 -28.25 15.23 37.71
N GLY A 11 -27.92 14.67 38.88
CA GLY A 11 -26.68 13.88 39.08
C GLY A 11 -26.88 12.41 39.47
N ALA A 12 -28.09 11.87 39.38
CA ALA A 12 -28.39 10.51 39.83
C ALA A 12 -29.21 9.76 38.78
N GLY A 13 -28.54 9.24 37.76
CA GLY A 13 -29.13 8.37 36.77
C GLY A 13 -28.11 8.03 35.71
N TRP A 14 -27.91 6.73 35.48
CA TRP A 14 -27.03 6.14 34.46
C TRP A 14 -25.56 6.02 34.85
N ASN A 15 -25.28 5.13 35.80
CA ASN A 15 -24.09 4.29 35.72
C ASN A 15 -24.22 3.39 34.47
N VAL A 16 -23.99 3.95 33.28
CA VAL A 16 -23.58 3.17 32.12
C VAL A 16 -22.07 3.33 32.08
N ALA A 17 -21.37 2.28 32.49
CA ALA A 17 -19.96 2.12 32.24
C ALA A 17 -19.74 2.33 30.73
N GLN A 18 -19.28 3.52 30.34
CA GLN A 18 -18.67 3.72 29.05
C GLN A 18 -17.36 2.95 29.07
N GLY A 19 -17.44 1.68 28.67
CA GLY A 19 -16.30 0.99 28.11
C GLY A 19 -15.87 1.73 26.86
N HIS A 20 -14.98 2.71 27.03
CA HIS A 20 -14.04 3.07 25.98
C HIS A 20 -13.16 1.84 25.76
N GLU A 21 -13.69 0.86 25.03
CA GLU A 21 -12.88 -0.20 24.46
C GLU A 21 -12.10 0.45 23.31
N GLN A 22 -11.01 1.12 23.67
CA GLN A 22 -9.94 1.44 22.74
C GLN A 22 -9.44 0.07 22.24
N TYR A 23 -9.88 -0.33 21.06
CA TYR A 23 -9.20 -1.37 20.29
C TYR A 23 -7.85 -0.82 19.81
N GLU A 24 -6.93 -0.56 20.75
CA GLU A 24 -5.53 -0.61 20.41
C GLU A 24 -5.25 -2.06 20.08
N GLY A 25 -5.13 -2.36 18.78
CA GLY A 25 -4.84 -3.71 18.33
C GLY A 25 -3.61 -4.23 19.06
N GLN A 26 -3.80 -5.20 19.95
CA GLN A 26 -2.72 -5.91 20.61
C GLN A 26 -2.02 -6.80 19.58
N GLY A 27 -1.21 -6.18 18.73
CA GLY A 27 -0.18 -6.89 17.97
C GLY A 27 0.96 -7.24 18.93
N SER A 28 1.48 -8.47 18.86
CA SER A 28 2.76 -8.81 19.51
C SER A 28 3.82 -7.75 19.14
N PRO A 29 4.65 -7.29 20.10
CA PRO A 29 5.76 -6.37 19.82
C PRO A 29 6.63 -6.83 18.64
N ASP A 30 6.77 -8.14 18.47
CA ASP A 30 7.56 -8.77 17.41
C ASP A 30 7.07 -8.47 15.98
N PHE A 31 5.82 -8.00 15.81
CA PHE A 31 5.33 -7.56 14.49
C PHE A 31 5.86 -6.19 14.08
N LYS A 32 6.40 -5.42 15.03
CA LYS A 32 6.92 -4.07 14.79
C LYS A 32 8.41 -4.09 14.43
N ASP A 33 9.12 -5.15 14.79
CA ASP A 33 10.55 -5.29 14.53
C ASP A 33 10.83 -5.77 13.10
N VAL A 34 11.53 -4.92 12.33
CA VAL A 34 11.93 -5.18 10.94
C VAL A 34 13.43 -5.00 10.81
N THR A 35 14.11 -5.97 10.21
CA THR A 35 15.53 -5.83 9.85
C THR A 35 15.65 -5.23 8.46
N ILE A 36 16.26 -4.05 8.33
CA ILE A 36 16.51 -3.41 7.04
C ILE A 36 17.87 -3.85 6.51
N VAL A 37 17.86 -4.49 5.33
CA VAL A 37 19.08 -4.90 4.61
C VAL A 37 19.23 -4.07 3.34
N HIS A 38 20.41 -3.50 3.11
CA HIS A 38 20.69 -2.75 1.89
C HIS A 38 21.19 -3.67 0.77
N LEU A 39 20.36 -3.85 -0.26
CA LEU A 39 20.77 -4.54 -1.48
C LEU A 39 21.30 -3.56 -2.53
N TYR A 40 22.34 -3.98 -3.22
CA TYR A 40 22.94 -3.21 -4.29
C TYR A 40 22.21 -3.41 -5.63
N LYS A 41 21.87 -2.32 -6.33
CA LYS A 41 21.33 -2.40 -7.69
C LYS A 41 22.44 -2.74 -8.68
N ARG A 42 22.42 -3.97 -9.20
CA ARG A 42 23.43 -4.59 -10.10
C ARG A 42 23.85 -3.78 -11.33
N LYS A 43 23.04 -2.80 -11.78
CA LYS A 43 23.26 -2.03 -13.03
C LYS A 43 23.83 -0.62 -12.83
N ALA A 44 24.20 -0.24 -11.61
CA ALA A 44 24.63 1.13 -11.33
C ALA A 44 26.11 1.19 -10.91
N LYS A 45 26.67 2.37 -10.62
CA LYS A 45 28.05 2.51 -10.08
C LYS A 45 28.03 2.34 -8.56
N GLN A 46 29.00 1.64 -7.97
CA GLN A 46 28.98 1.29 -6.53
C GLN A 46 29.07 2.51 -5.60
N GLN A 47 29.61 3.63 -6.08
CA GLN A 47 29.88 4.82 -5.26
C GLN A 47 28.72 5.82 -5.15
N LEU A 48 27.58 5.57 -5.79
CA LEU A 48 26.43 6.47 -5.74
C LEU A 48 25.40 5.98 -4.72
N CYS A 49 25.18 6.76 -3.66
CA CYS A 49 24.28 6.47 -2.53
C CYS A 49 22.85 6.03 -2.96
N GLY A 50 22.33 6.57 -4.07
CA GLY A 50 21.01 6.21 -4.60
C GLY A 50 20.87 4.77 -5.15
N ASN A 51 21.98 4.05 -5.30
CA ASN A 51 22.05 2.72 -5.91
C ASN A 51 21.82 1.57 -4.93
N HIS A 52 21.61 1.88 -3.65
CA HIS A 52 21.16 0.92 -2.67
C HIS A 52 19.62 0.88 -2.63
N ARG A 53 19.07 -0.31 -2.39
CA ARG A 53 17.64 -0.56 -2.13
C ARG A 53 17.56 -1.23 -0.76
N GLY A 54 17.01 -0.51 0.23
CA GLY A 54 16.63 -1.13 1.50
C GLY A 54 15.52 -2.16 1.28
N ILE A 55 15.65 -3.32 1.89
CA ILE A 55 14.61 -4.34 1.98
C ILE A 55 14.36 -4.61 3.46
N SER A 56 13.11 -4.44 3.87
CA SER A 56 12.63 -4.80 5.19
C SER A 56 12.35 -6.30 5.25
N LEU A 57 13.06 -7.01 6.12
CA LEU A 57 12.83 -8.42 6.40
C LEU A 57 11.93 -8.56 7.62
N LEU A 58 10.72 -9.08 7.38
CA LEU A 58 9.79 -9.46 8.42
C LEU A 58 10.19 -10.82 9.02
N ASN A 59 9.90 -11.01 10.31
CA ASN A 59 9.95 -12.33 10.93
C ASN A 59 8.93 -13.30 10.29
N ILE A 60 9.00 -14.59 10.64
CA ILE A 60 8.15 -15.63 10.03
C ILE A 60 6.66 -15.33 10.24
N ALA A 61 6.27 -14.97 11.48
CA ALA A 61 4.90 -14.62 11.81
C ALA A 61 4.40 -13.43 10.97
N GLY A 62 5.21 -12.38 10.82
CA GLY A 62 4.91 -11.19 10.02
C GLY A 62 4.74 -11.52 8.53
N LYS A 63 5.56 -12.43 7.97
CA LYS A 63 5.37 -12.90 6.58
C LYS A 63 4.06 -13.65 6.39
N ILE A 64 3.70 -14.52 7.34
CA ILE A 64 2.42 -15.26 7.32
C ILE A 64 1.25 -14.27 7.39
N PHE A 65 1.31 -13.33 8.34
CA PHE A 65 0.29 -12.30 8.50
C PHE A 65 0.12 -11.44 7.25
N ALA A 66 1.22 -10.92 6.69
CA ALA A 66 1.19 -10.16 5.44
C ALA A 66 0.60 -10.95 4.27
N ARG A 67 0.87 -12.27 4.19
CA ARG A 67 0.28 -13.14 3.17
C ARG A 67 -1.23 -13.28 3.34
N ILE A 68 -1.72 -13.44 4.57
CA ILE A 68 -3.15 -13.52 4.86
C ILE A 68 -3.86 -12.23 4.44
N LEU A 69 -3.29 -11.07 4.81
CA LEU A 69 -3.82 -9.77 4.42
C LEU A 69 -3.85 -9.61 2.89
N LEU A 70 -2.75 -9.95 2.22
CA LEU A 70 -2.65 -9.87 0.76
C LEU A 70 -3.73 -10.73 0.08
N ASN A 71 -3.92 -11.97 0.53
CA ASN A 71 -4.90 -12.88 -0.06
C ASN A 71 -6.34 -12.37 0.10
N ARG A 72 -6.66 -11.71 1.22
CA ARG A 72 -7.96 -11.05 1.42
C ARG A 72 -8.12 -9.83 0.52
N LEU A 73 -7.07 -9.03 0.40
CA LEU A 73 -7.11 -7.78 -0.35
C LEU A 73 -7.16 -7.99 -1.88
N ILE A 74 -6.42 -8.96 -2.41
CA ILE A 74 -6.38 -9.23 -3.87
C ILE A 74 -7.78 -9.47 -4.42
N GLY A 75 -8.60 -10.26 -3.72
CA GLY A 75 -9.98 -10.54 -4.15
C GLY A 75 -10.80 -9.26 -4.34
N HIS A 76 -10.67 -8.29 -3.43
CA HIS A 76 -11.35 -7.00 -3.54
C HIS A 76 -10.74 -6.11 -4.63
N LEU A 77 -9.40 -6.06 -4.74
CA LEU A 77 -8.73 -5.23 -5.75
C LEU A 77 -9.06 -5.67 -7.18
N GLU A 78 -9.13 -6.98 -7.42
CA GLU A 78 -9.44 -7.54 -8.74
C GLU A 78 -10.91 -7.41 -9.14
N GLN A 79 -11.83 -7.14 -8.19
CA GLN A 79 -13.27 -6.95 -8.44
C GLN A 79 -13.65 -5.59 -9.05
N GLY A 80 -12.68 -4.82 -9.55
CA GLY A 80 -12.93 -3.60 -10.32
C GLY A 80 -12.19 -2.35 -9.84
N LEU A 81 -11.37 -2.45 -8.79
CA LEU A 81 -10.52 -1.32 -8.38
C LEU A 81 -9.28 -1.18 -9.27
N LEU A 82 -8.75 -2.29 -9.79
CA LEU A 82 -7.58 -2.27 -10.68
C LEU A 82 -8.00 -2.09 -12.15
N PRO A 83 -7.45 -1.10 -12.87
CA PRO A 83 -7.70 -0.95 -14.29
C PRO A 83 -7.15 -2.14 -15.08
N GLU A 84 -7.76 -2.46 -16.23
CA GLU A 84 -7.33 -3.58 -17.07
C GLU A 84 -5.89 -3.42 -17.57
N SER A 85 -5.48 -2.18 -17.85
CA SER A 85 -4.11 -1.84 -18.27
C SER A 85 -3.06 -2.07 -17.18
N GLN A 86 -3.45 -2.23 -15.91
CA GLN A 86 -2.52 -2.57 -14.85
C GLN A 86 -2.15 -4.05 -14.96
N CYS A 87 -0.88 -4.32 -15.27
CA CYS A 87 -0.34 -5.68 -15.34
C CYS A 87 0.65 -6.00 -14.22
N GLY A 88 1.25 -4.97 -13.58
CA GLY A 88 2.15 -5.17 -12.45
C GLY A 88 1.40 -5.71 -11.23
N PHE A 89 2.05 -6.63 -10.49
CA PHE A 89 1.55 -7.19 -9.23
C PHE A 89 0.20 -7.91 -9.31
N ARG A 90 -0.23 -8.33 -10.50
CA ARG A 90 -1.46 -9.10 -10.71
C ARG A 90 -1.16 -10.52 -11.11
N ARG A 91 -2.05 -11.44 -10.73
CA ARG A 91 -1.93 -12.83 -11.13
C ARG A 91 -2.24 -12.95 -12.62
N HIS A 92 -1.50 -13.80 -13.34
CA HIS A 92 -1.71 -14.08 -14.77
C HIS A 92 -1.57 -12.87 -15.72
N ARG A 93 -1.01 -11.74 -15.25
CA ARG A 93 -0.66 -10.60 -16.08
C ARG A 93 0.83 -10.31 -15.93
N GLY A 94 1.49 -9.98 -17.02
CA GLY A 94 2.94 -9.77 -17.02
C GLY A 94 3.41 -8.75 -18.05
N THR A 95 4.72 -8.49 -18.05
CA THR A 95 5.36 -7.56 -18.97
C THR A 95 5.15 -7.94 -20.43
N THR A 96 5.04 -9.24 -20.72
CA THR A 96 4.75 -9.75 -22.07
C THR A 96 3.42 -9.24 -22.59
N ASP A 97 2.37 -9.24 -21.77
CA ASP A 97 1.03 -8.77 -22.20
C ASP A 97 1.08 -7.29 -22.60
N MET A 98 1.77 -6.46 -21.79
CA MET A 98 1.95 -5.04 -22.08
C MET A 98 2.81 -4.80 -23.33
N THR A 99 3.81 -5.64 -23.56
CA THR A 99 4.67 -5.56 -24.77
C THR A 99 3.86 -5.89 -26.02
N VAL A 100 3.02 -6.91 -25.95
CA VAL A 100 2.12 -7.29 -27.06
C VAL A 100 1.10 -6.18 -27.32
N ALA A 101 0.46 -5.64 -26.27
CA ALA A 101 -0.50 -4.54 -26.42
C ALA A 101 0.15 -3.28 -27.03
N ALA A 102 1.35 -2.90 -26.57
CA ALA A 102 2.09 -1.77 -27.13
C ALA A 102 2.44 -2.00 -28.61
N ARG A 103 2.83 -3.22 -28.98
CA ARG A 103 3.12 -3.59 -30.37
C ARG A 103 1.88 -3.51 -31.25
N GLN A 104 0.74 -4.04 -30.79
CA GLN A 104 -0.51 -3.96 -31.53
C GLN A 104 -0.94 -2.51 -31.77
N LEU A 105 -0.78 -1.64 -30.76
CA LEU A 105 -1.06 -0.21 -30.91
C LEU A 105 -0.15 0.43 -31.97
N GLN A 106 1.14 0.10 -31.96
CA GLN A 106 2.10 0.57 -32.96
C GLN A 106 1.74 0.12 -34.37
N GLU A 107 1.46 -1.16 -34.56
CA GLU A 107 1.06 -1.74 -35.85
C GLU A 107 -0.24 -1.09 -36.36
N LYS A 108 -1.20 -0.83 -35.47
CA LYS A 108 -2.46 -0.18 -35.85
C LYS A 108 -2.28 1.27 -36.29
N CYS A 109 -1.43 2.04 -35.61
CA CYS A 109 -1.10 3.40 -36.03
C CYS A 109 -0.38 3.43 -37.38
N GLN A 110 0.50 2.47 -37.65
CA GLN A 110 1.16 2.33 -38.94
C GLN A 110 0.15 2.03 -40.07
N GLU A 111 -0.77 1.10 -39.85
CA GLU A 111 -1.83 0.76 -40.80
C GLU A 111 -2.69 1.98 -41.14
N MET A 112 -3.09 2.76 -40.13
CA MET A 112 -3.92 3.95 -40.31
C MET A 112 -3.15 5.19 -40.76
N ARG A 113 -1.82 5.09 -40.93
CA ARG A 113 -0.92 6.22 -41.23
C ARG A 113 -1.05 7.39 -40.24
N THR A 114 -1.33 7.09 -38.98
CA THR A 114 -1.40 8.07 -37.91
C THR A 114 -0.11 8.10 -37.11
N ARG A 115 0.22 9.27 -36.54
CA ARG A 115 1.41 9.41 -35.68
C ARG A 115 1.12 8.82 -34.30
N LEU A 116 2.02 7.97 -33.82
CA LEU A 116 2.01 7.47 -32.45
C LEU A 116 3.10 8.18 -31.64
N TYR A 117 2.74 8.67 -30.46
CA TYR A 117 3.66 9.24 -29.48
C TYR A 117 3.57 8.44 -28.19
N THR A 118 4.72 8.18 -27.56
CA THR A 118 4.80 7.37 -26.34
C THR A 118 5.67 8.06 -25.30
N THR A 119 5.19 8.12 -24.06
CA THR A 119 5.91 8.72 -22.93
C THR A 119 6.07 7.67 -21.84
N PHE A 120 7.30 7.52 -21.33
CA PHE A 120 7.58 6.67 -20.19
C PHE A 120 7.62 7.53 -18.92
N VAL A 121 6.82 7.16 -17.93
CA VAL A 121 6.74 7.83 -16.63
C VAL A 121 7.19 6.85 -15.56
N ASP A 122 8.18 7.24 -14.76
CA ASP A 122 8.65 6.50 -13.59
C ASP A 122 8.60 7.40 -12.36
N LEU A 123 8.29 6.81 -11.21
CA LEU A 123 8.16 7.56 -9.96
C LEU A 123 9.50 7.54 -9.21
N THR A 124 9.97 8.71 -8.82
CA THR A 124 11.12 8.83 -7.92
C THR A 124 10.78 8.18 -6.58
N LYS A 125 11.75 7.47 -5.96
CA LYS A 125 11.58 6.82 -4.66
C LYS A 125 10.93 7.79 -3.66
N VAL A 126 9.80 7.39 -3.09
CA VAL A 126 9.24 8.00 -1.87
C VAL A 126 9.62 7.07 -0.73
N VAL A 127 10.52 7.52 0.15
CA VAL A 127 10.77 6.90 1.45
C VAL A 127 10.63 8.02 2.47
N TYR A 128 9.46 8.11 3.08
CA TYR A 128 9.25 8.84 4.33
C TYR A 128 8.48 7.93 5.29
N SER A 129 8.89 8.03 6.56
CA SER A 129 8.54 7.26 7.77
C SER A 129 9.12 5.86 7.89
#